data_AF-A0A7C9AUT5-F1
#
_entry.id   AF-A0A7C9AUT5-F1
#
_cell.length_a   1.000
_cell.length_b   1.000
_cell.length_c   1.000
_cell.angle_alpha   90.00
_cell.angle_beta   90.00
_cell.angle_gamma   90.00
#
_symmetry.space_group_name_H-M   'P 1'
#
loop_
_entity.id
_entity.type
_entity.pdbx_description
1 polymer ?
#
loop_
_entity_poly.entity_id
_entity_poly.type
_entity_poly.pdbx_seq_one_letter_code
_entity_poly.pdbx_strand_id
1 'polypeptide(L)'
;CFFPGIVFIILTVLNFLLWGRKSTGAIPISLYFILLSLWFCISVPLTLFGGFLGTRAEPIQYPVRTNQIPREIPAGKYPSWLLVLAAGTLPFGTLFIELFFILSSIWLGRFYYVFGFLFIVLLL
;
A
#
# COMPACT_ATOMS: atom_id res chain seq x y z
N CYS A 1 6.75 7.62 8.71
CA CYS A 1 7.12 6.29 8.15
C CYS A 1 6.35 5.13 8.82
N PHE A 2 5.03 5.22 8.96
CA PHE A 2 4.25 4.22 9.71
C PHE A 2 4.20 2.85 8.99
N PHE A 3 3.73 2.84 7.75
CA PHE A 3 3.59 1.62 6.95
C PHE A 3 4.91 0.84 6.75
N PRO A 4 6.00 1.45 6.26
CA PRO A 4 7.24 0.71 6.06
C PRO A 4 7.91 0.31 7.40
N GLY A 5 7.67 1.04 8.48
CA GLY A 5 8.13 0.66 9.82
C GLY A 5 7.48 -0.64 10.31
N ILE A 6 6.16 -0.79 10.09
CA ILE A 6 5.45 -2.04 10.43
C ILE A 6 6.01 -3.23 9.65
N VAL A 7 6.21 -3.07 8.34
CA VAL A 7 6.79 -4.11 7.48
C VAL A 7 8.18 -4.51 7.97
N PHE A 8 9.00 -3.53 8.36
CA PHE A 8 10.35 -3.79 8.88
C PHE A 8 10.34 -4.55 10.22
N ILE A 9 9.40 -4.24 11.12
CA ILE A 9 9.21 -4.97 12.38
C ILE A 9 8.84 -6.43 12.09
N ILE A 10 7.86 -6.66 11.21
CA ILE A 10 7.43 -8.01 10.82
C ILE A 10 8.62 -8.79 10.23
N LEU A 11 9.37 -8.16 9.31
CA LEU A 11 10.57 -8.76 8.72
C LEU A 11 11.62 -9.12 9.76
N THR A 12 11.82 -8.27 10.77
CA THR A 12 12.78 -8.50 11.84
C THR A 12 12.40 -9.72 12.68
N VAL A 13 11.13 -9.83 13.08
CA VAL A 13 10.63 -10.98 13.85
C VAL A 13 10.76 -12.27 13.04
N LEU A 14 10.34 -12.26 11.78
CA LEU A 14 10.47 -13.41 10.89
C LEU A 14 11.93 -13.80 10.66
N ASN A 15 12.81 -12.83 10.44
CA ASN A 15 14.24 -13.09 10.21
C ASN A 15 14.92 -13.68 11.46
N PHE A 16 14.54 -13.23 12.66
CA PHE A 16 15.03 -13.78 13.92
C PHE A 16 14.62 -15.25 14.10
N LEU A 17 13.37 -15.59 13.74
CA LEU A 17 12.87 -16.96 13.75
C LEU A 17 13.63 -17.85 12.75
N LEU A 18 13.91 -17.33 11.54
CA LEU A 18 14.67 -18.04 10.51
C LEU A 18 16.12 -18.31 10.93
N TRP A 19 16.78 -17.36 11.61
CA TRP A 19 18.09 -17.59 12.22
C TRP A 19 18.06 -18.67 13.29
N GLY A 20 17.05 -18.68 14.17
CA GLY A 20 16.89 -19.71 15.19
C GLY A 20 16.77 -21.13 14.60
N ARG A 21 16.19 -21.25 13.40
CA ARG A 21 16.06 -22.52 12.67
C ARG A 21 17.25 -22.84 11.75
N LYS A 22 18.30 -22.01 11.72
CA LYS A 22 19.44 -22.10 10.79
C LYS A 22 18.99 -22.28 9.33
N SER A 23 17.90 -21.60 8.96
CA SER A 23 17.35 -21.68 7.62
C SER A 23 18.24 -20.93 6.63
N THR A 24 18.45 -21.50 5.43
CA THR A 24 19.11 -20.82 4.30
C THR A 24 18.34 -19.61 3.80
N GLY A 25 17.05 -19.48 4.15
CA GLY A 25 16.25 -18.29 3.87
C GLY A 25 16.47 -17.13 4.85
N ALA A 26 17.30 -17.29 5.88
CA ALA A 26 17.58 -16.21 6.82
C ALA A 26 18.51 -15.17 6.17
N ILE A 27 18.13 -13.90 6.25
CA ILE A 27 18.92 -12.79 5.72
C ILE A 27 20.20 -12.68 6.57
N PRO A 28 21.40 -12.76 5.96
CA PRO A 28 22.65 -12.60 6.70
C PRO A 28 22.75 -11.21 7.32
N ILE A 29 23.42 -11.11 8.47
CA ILE A 29 23.34 -9.93 9.33
C ILE A 29 23.83 -8.65 8.64
N SER A 30 24.82 -8.78 7.75
CA SER A 30 25.31 -7.67 6.93
C SER A 30 24.24 -7.11 5.99
N LEU A 31 23.45 -7.97 5.33
CA LEU A 31 22.38 -7.53 4.44
C LEU A 31 21.23 -6.89 5.21
N TYR A 32 20.94 -7.40 6.41
CA TYR A 32 19.93 -6.81 7.28
C TYR A 32 20.28 -5.36 7.67
N PHE A 33 21.54 -5.07 8.02
CA PHE A 33 21.99 -3.71 8.31
C PHE A 33 22.00 -2.81 7.06
N ILE A 34 22.33 -3.33 5.89
CA ILE A 34 22.24 -2.59 4.62
C ILE A 34 20.78 -2.20 4.33
N LEU A 35 19.85 -3.14 4.48
CA LEU A 35 18.41 -2.89 4.32
C LEU A 35 17.89 -1.84 5.32
N LEU A 36 18.29 -1.94 6.60
CA LEU A 36 17.96 -0.96 7.62
C LEU A 36 18.47 0.44 7.25
N SER A 37 19.75 0.53 6.87
CA SER A 37 20.39 1.80 6.52
C SER A 37 19.75 2.42 5.28
N LEU A 38 19.48 1.63 4.25
CA LEU A 38 18.86 2.09 3.02
C LEU A 38 17.45 2.62 3.29
N TRP A 39 16.66 1.88 4.07
CA TRP A 39 15.32 2.31 4.45
C TRP A 39 15.34 3.61 5.26
N PHE A 40 16.18 3.69 6.29
CA PHE A 40 16.26 4.84 7.18
C PHE A 40 16.81 6.08 6.45
N CYS A 41 17.93 5.93 5.74
CA CYS A 41 18.58 7.03 5.01
C CYS A 41 17.79 7.52 3.80
N ILE A 42 16.83 6.76 3.27
CA ILE A 42 15.97 7.25 2.17
C ILE A 42 14.64 7.76 2.72
N SER A 43 13.94 6.98 3.53
CA SER A 43 12.57 7.31 3.95
C SER A 43 12.52 8.51 4.88
N VAL A 44 13.48 8.63 5.81
CA VAL A 44 13.51 9.74 6.78
C VAL A 44 13.76 11.08 6.10
N PRO A 45 14.84 11.29 5.30
CA PRO A 45 15.02 12.58 4.64
C PRO A 45 13.93 12.88 3.62
N LEU A 46 13.40 11.87 2.92
CA LEU A 46 12.31 12.09 1.97
C LEU A 46 11.02 12.55 2.67
N THR A 47 10.70 12.00 3.84
CA THR A 47 9.54 12.45 4.62
C THR A 47 9.74 13.81 5.27
N LEU A 48 10.94 14.11 5.75
CA LEU A 48 11.29 15.44 6.25
C LEU A 48 11.22 16.49 5.13
N PHE A 49 11.76 16.16 3.95
CA PHE A 49 11.72 17.04 2.78
C PHE A 49 10.28 17.25 2.28
N GLY A 50 9.49 16.18 2.19
CA GLY A 50 8.06 16.27 1.87
C GLY A 50 7.28 17.10 2.89
N GLY A 51 7.57 16.95 4.19
CA GLY A 51 6.98 17.76 5.25
C GLY A 51 7.37 19.24 5.14
N PHE A 52 8.64 19.52 4.88
CA PHE A 52 9.15 20.87 4.68
C PHE A 52 8.49 21.57 3.49
N LEU A 53 8.38 20.89 2.34
CA LEU A 53 7.65 21.41 1.19
C LEU A 53 6.16 21.59 1.51
N GLY A 54 5.54 20.64 2.21
CA GLY A 54 4.14 20.73 2.63
C GLY A 54 3.85 21.92 3.55
N THR A 55 4.77 22.27 4.45
CA THR A 55 4.61 23.46 5.33
C THR A 55 4.75 24.79 4.59
N ARG A 56 5.40 24.80 3.42
CA ARG A 56 5.53 25.98 2.57
C ARG A 56 4.46 26.07 1.48
N ALA A 57 3.69 25.01 1.30
CA ALA A 57 2.55 25.03 0.38
C ALA A 57 1.49 26.00 0.91
N GLU A 58 0.81 26.70 0.00
CA GLU A 58 -0.30 27.56 0.39
C GLU A 58 -1.38 26.74 1.10
N PRO A 59 -1.98 27.28 2.18
CA PRO A 59 -3.11 26.63 2.82
C PRO A 59 -4.23 26.37 1.81
N ILE A 60 -4.78 25.16 1.82
CA ILE A 60 -5.92 24.82 0.97
C ILE A 60 -7.07 25.78 1.30
N GLN A 61 -7.38 26.68 0.37
CA GLN A 61 -8.52 27.58 0.52
C GLN A 61 -9.79 26.81 0.19
N TYR A 62 -10.60 26.56 1.22
CA TYR A 62 -11.92 26.00 1.01
C TYR A 62 -12.83 27.10 0.44
N PRO A 63 -13.59 26.84 -0.63
CA PRO A 63 -14.45 27.84 -1.29
C PRO A 63 -15.69 28.23 -0.47
N VAL A 64 -15.69 27.94 0.83
CA VAL A 64 -16.85 28.05 1.72
C VAL A 64 -16.45 28.70 3.04
N ARG A 65 -17.25 29.65 3.51
CA ARG A 65 -17.08 30.24 4.84
C ARG A 65 -17.50 29.22 5.90
N THR A 66 -16.61 28.91 6.83
CA THR A 66 -16.91 28.05 7.97
C THR A 66 -17.79 28.79 8.96
N ASN A 67 -18.94 28.22 9.31
CA ASN A 67 -19.78 28.73 10.40
C ASN A 67 -19.17 28.34 11.76
N GLN A 68 -19.23 29.21 12.77
CA GLN A 68 -18.68 28.91 14.11
C GLN A 68 -19.55 27.94 14.92
N ILE A 69 -20.82 27.78 14.52
CA ILE A 69 -21.72 26.80 15.13
C ILE A 69 -21.46 25.45 14.46
N PRO A 70 -20.99 24.42 15.20
CA PRO A 70 -20.79 23.09 14.64
C PRO A 70 -22.14 22.55 14.16
N ARG A 71 -22.23 22.27 12.85
CA ARG A 71 -23.42 21.67 12.27
C ARG A 71 -23.52 20.23 12.76
N GLU A 72 -24.71 19.83 13.23
CA GLU A 72 -24.96 18.44 13.56
C GLU A 72 -24.77 17.57 12.32
N ILE A 73 -23.92 16.55 12.44
CA ILE A 73 -23.68 15.56 11.39
C ILE A 73 -24.91 14.64 11.39
N PRO A 74 -25.68 14.58 10.29
CA PRO A 74 -26.83 13.68 10.23
C PRO A 74 -26.38 12.25 10.47
N ALA A 75 -27.17 11.48 11.22
CA ALA A 75 -26.90 10.06 11.42
C ALA A 75 -26.77 9.35 10.07
N GLY A 76 -25.67 8.61 9.89
CA GLY A 76 -25.41 7.86 8.65
C GLY A 76 -26.56 6.90 8.35
N LYS A 77 -27.15 7.02 7.16
CA LYS A 77 -28.30 6.20 6.75
C LYS A 77 -27.98 4.71 6.64
N TYR A 78 -26.71 4.37 6.42
CA TYR A 78 -26.23 3.00 6.31
C TYR A 78 -25.14 2.74 7.35
N PRO A 79 -25.06 1.52 7.90
CA PRO A 79 -24.01 1.18 8.82
C PRO A 79 -22.66 1.16 8.11
N SER A 80 -21.63 1.70 8.76
CA SER A 80 -20.28 1.86 8.20
C SER A 80 -19.66 0.55 7.72
N TRP A 81 -19.96 -0.58 8.37
CA TRP A 81 -19.45 -1.89 7.95
C TRP A 81 -19.92 -2.32 6.56
N LEU A 82 -21.15 -1.96 6.17
CA LEU A 82 -21.71 -2.33 4.86
C LEU A 82 -21.05 -1.51 3.74
N LEU A 83 -20.79 -0.23 4.00
CA LEU A 83 -20.04 0.64 3.08
C LEU A 83 -18.60 0.15 2.88
N VAL A 84 -17.93 -0.29 3.96
CA VAL A 84 -16.57 -0.85 3.89
C VAL A 84 -16.54 -2.13 3.06
N LEU A 85 -17.51 -3.02 3.25
CA LEU A 85 -17.62 -4.24 2.44
C LEU A 85 -17.91 -3.92 0.97
N ALA A 86 -18.88 -3.04 0.69
CA ALA A 86 -19.20 -2.65 -0.68
C ALA A 86 -18.01 -1.99 -1.40
N ALA A 87 -17.29 -1.11 -0.69
CA ALA A 87 -16.08 -0.47 -1.21
C ALA A 87 -14.94 -1.47 -1.45
N GLY A 88 -14.82 -2.53 -0.65
CA GLY A 88 -13.82 -3.59 -0.82
C GLY A 88 -14.16 -4.59 -1.93
N THR A 89 -15.44 -4.86 -2.17
CA THR A 89 -15.87 -5.80 -3.22
C THR A 89 -15.51 -5.32 -4.63
N LEU A 90 -15.54 -4.01 -4.87
CA LEU A 90 -15.17 -3.43 -6.17
C LEU A 90 -13.71 -3.73 -6.58
N PRO A 91 -12.67 -3.36 -5.80
CA PRO A 91 -11.28 -3.69 -6.12
C PRO A 91 -10.98 -5.18 -6.01
N PHE A 92 -11.72 -5.93 -5.18
CA PHE A 92 -11.60 -7.39 -5.16
C PHE A 92 -12.09 -8.00 -6.48
N GLY A 93 -13.22 -7.53 -7.01
CA GLY A 93 -13.76 -8.00 -8.29
C GLY A 93 -12.82 -7.71 -9.46
N THR A 94 -12.21 -6.52 -9.51
CA THR A 94 -11.25 -6.18 -10.57
C THR A 94 -10.03 -7.10 -10.52
N LEU A 95 -9.42 -7.27 -9.35
CA LEU A 95 -8.26 -8.17 -9.17
C LEU A 95 -8.61 -9.63 -9.47
N PHE A 96 -9.81 -10.09 -9.10
CA PHE A 96 -10.26 -11.45 -9.35
C PHE A 96 -10.34 -11.77 -10.84
N ILE A 97 -10.92 -10.85 -11.64
CA ILE A 97 -11.04 -11.02 -13.10
C ILE A 97 -9.65 -11.05 -13.75
N GLU A 98 -8.74 -10.17 -13.32
CA GLU A 98 -7.35 -10.15 -13.81
C GLU A 98 -6.63 -11.48 -13.53
N LEU A 99 -6.68 -11.95 -12.28
CA LEU A 99 -6.06 -13.21 -11.88
C LEU A 99 -6.64 -14.41 -12.63
N PHE A 100 -7.97 -14.45 -12.80
CA PHE A 100 -8.64 -15.50 -13.56
C PHE A 100 -8.18 -15.52 -15.02
N PHE A 101 -8.04 -14.34 -15.65
CA PHE A 101 -7.58 -14.23 -17.03
C PHE A 101 -6.12 -14.66 -17.20
N ILE A 102 -5.25 -14.25 -16.27
CA ILE A 102 -3.84 -14.63 -16.26
C ILE A 102 -3.71 -16.15 -16.13
N LEU A 103 -4.39 -16.74 -15.13
CA LEU A 103 -4.31 -18.18 -14.87
C LEU A 103 -4.86 -19.00 -16.04
N SER A 104 -6.00 -18.61 -16.59
CA SER A 104 -6.61 -19.26 -17.76
C SER A 104 -5.71 -19.20 -18.98
N SER A 105 -5.05 -18.06 -19.22
CA SER A 105 -4.14 -17.87 -20.35
C SER A 105 -2.87 -18.70 -20.22
N ILE A 106 -2.33 -18.84 -18.99
CA ILE A 106 -1.21 -19.73 -18.71
C ILE A 106 -1.61 -21.19 -18.94
N TRP A 107 -2.79 -21.60 -18.46
CA TRP A 107 -3.29 -22.97 -18.61
C TRP A 107 -3.53 -23.34 -20.09
N LEU A 108 -3.99 -22.38 -20.89
CA LEU A 108 -4.21 -22.54 -22.33
C LEU A 108 -2.95 -22.29 -23.19
N GLY A 109 -1.79 -22.05 -22.57
CA GLY A 109 -0.51 -21.83 -23.27
C GLY A 109 -0.43 -20.53 -24.07
N ARG A 110 -1.35 -19.58 -23.85
CA ARG A 110 -1.47 -18.31 -24.59
C ARG A 110 -0.76 -17.16 -23.88
N PHE A 111 0.54 -17.30 -23.67
CA PHE A 111 1.33 -16.34 -22.88
C PHE A 111 1.32 -14.91 -23.42
N TYR A 112 1.29 -14.72 -24.75
CA TYR A 112 1.26 -13.37 -25.36
C TYR A 112 0.00 -12.57 -25.00
N TYR A 113 -1.13 -13.23 -24.75
CA TYR A 113 -2.38 -12.56 -24.37
C TYR A 113 -2.30 -11.99 -22.95
N VAL A 114 -1.51 -12.60 -22.06
CA VAL A 114 -1.29 -12.10 -20.70
C VAL A 114 -0.60 -10.74 -20.72
N PHE A 115 0.49 -10.62 -21.49
CA PHE A 115 1.24 -9.38 -21.60
C PHE A 115 0.43 -8.25 -22.24
N GLY A 116 -0.35 -8.56 -23.29
CA GLY A 116 -1.22 -7.56 -23.93
C GLY A 116 -2.33 -7.06 -22.99
N PHE A 117 -2.96 -7.96 -22.24
CA PHE A 117 -3.98 -7.60 -21.26
C PHE A 117 -3.42 -6.73 -20.13
N LEU A 118 -2.30 -7.14 -19.52
CA LEU A 118 -1.64 -6.36 -18.46
C LEU A 118 -1.22 -4.96 -18.94
N PHE A 119 -0.77 -4.84 -20.19
CA PHE A 119 -0.40 -3.55 -20.76
C PHE A 119 -1.60 -2.60 -20.90
N ILE A 120 -2.75 -3.11 -21.34
CA ILE A 120 -3.98 -2.32 -21.45
C ILE A 120 -4.46 -1.87 -20.06
N VAL A 121 -4.43 -2.77 -19.06
CA VAL A 121 -4.78 -2.43 -17.67
C VAL A 121 -3.87 -1.36 -17.10
N LEU A 122 -2.58 -1.39 -17.38
CA LEU A 122 -1.62 -0.39 -16.90
C LEU A 122 -1.85 1.02 -17.50
N LEU A 123 -2.42 1.10 -18.71
CA LEU A 123 -2.73 2.38 -19.36
C LEU A 123 -4.08 2.98 -18.90
N LEU A 124 -4.94 2.17 -18.31
CA LEU A 124 -6.29 2.54 -17.89
C LEU A 124 -6.28 3.06 -16.44
#